data_AF-A0A401Q8L6-F1
#
_entry.id   AF-A0A401Q8L6-F1
#
_cell.length_a   1.000
_cell.length_b   1.000
_cell.length_c   1.000
_cell.angle_alpha   90.00
_cell.angle_beta   90.00
_cell.angle_gamma   90.00
#
_symmetry.space_group_name_H-M   'P 1'
#
loop_
_entity.id
_entity.type
_entity.pdbx_description
1 polymer ?
#
loop_
_entity_poly.entity_id
_entity_poly.type
_entity_poly.pdbx_seq_one_letter_code
_entity_poly.pdbx_strand_id
1 'polypeptide(L)'
;YVVVKPDQGEVVKGLFYPSCSGCGRNELLQAVGIIGAIIMPHNIYLHSALVKSRQVNRSSAAEVKEANKYYLIECSIALFVSLLINIFVIAVFGAAFYGKSNMDVYNMCAKSGSPYLDKLPKDNHTLEVDIFKG
;
A
#
# COMPACT_ATOMS: atom_id res chain seq x y z
N TYR A 1 10.65 -7.14 -3.62
CA TYR A 1 11.89 -6.37 -3.46
C TYR A 1 13.14 -7.15 -3.85
N VAL A 2 13.35 -8.36 -3.34
CA VAL A 2 14.56 -9.18 -3.65
C VAL A 2 14.65 -9.61 -5.12
N VAL A 3 13.52 -9.96 -5.74
CA VAL A 3 13.48 -10.47 -7.13
C VAL A 3 13.34 -9.35 -8.16
N VAL A 4 12.45 -8.39 -7.90
CA VAL A 4 12.07 -7.34 -8.87
C VAL A 4 12.99 -6.11 -8.82
N LYS A 5 13.71 -5.90 -7.71
CA LYS A 5 14.65 -4.77 -7.48
C LYS A 5 14.16 -3.43 -8.07
N PRO A 6 13.03 -2.88 -7.57
CA PRO A 6 12.55 -1.58 -8.05
C PRO A 6 13.57 -0.48 -7.76
N ASP A 7 13.66 0.52 -8.65
CA ASP A 7 14.53 1.67 -8.47
C ASP A 7 14.12 2.45 -7.21
N GLN A 8 15.02 2.50 -6.23
CA GLN A 8 14.76 3.14 -4.94
C GLN A 8 14.66 4.66 -5.05
N GLY A 9 15.41 5.27 -5.98
CA GLY A 9 15.44 6.71 -6.17
C GLY A 9 14.11 7.23 -6.70
N GLU A 10 13.54 6.54 -7.69
CA GLU A 10 12.24 6.89 -8.25
C GLU A 10 11.09 6.61 -7.27
N VAL A 11 11.17 5.55 -6.45
CA VAL A 11 10.17 5.29 -5.38
C VAL A 11 10.18 6.39 -4.32
N VAL A 12 11.37 6.79 -3.84
CA VAL A 12 11.50 7.86 -2.84
C VAL A 12 11.06 9.20 -3.44
N LYS A 13 11.44 9.50 -4.67
CA LYS A 13 11.02 10.71 -5.37
C LYS A 13 9.49 10.75 -5.56
N GLY A 14 8.87 9.64 -5.93
CA GLY A 14 7.42 9.53 -6.04
C GLY A 14 6.69 9.66 -4.68
N LEU A 15 7.32 9.22 -3.58
CA LEU A 15 6.79 9.37 -2.23
C LEU A 15 6.78 10.84 -1.76
N PHE A 16 7.83 11.60 -2.07
CA PHE A 16 7.95 13.01 -1.67
C PHE A 16 7.31 13.99 -2.67
N TYR A 17 7.26 13.61 -3.94
CA TYR A 17 6.73 14.44 -5.02
C TYR A 17 5.79 13.62 -5.92
N PRO A 18 4.52 13.47 -5.51
CA PRO A 18 3.51 12.77 -6.31
C PRO A 18 3.07 13.69 -7.45
N SER A 19 3.78 13.61 -8.58
CA SER A 19 3.42 14.30 -9.82
C SER A 19 3.16 13.31 -10.93
N CYS A 20 2.05 13.49 -11.63
CA CYS A 20 1.71 12.70 -12.80
C CYS A 20 1.33 13.64 -13.95
N SER A 21 2.25 13.82 -14.89
CA SER A 21 2.03 14.55 -16.13
C SER A 21 1.20 13.68 -17.08
N GLY A 22 -0.13 13.81 -17.03
CA GLY A 22 -1.07 13.11 -17.92
C GLY A 22 -2.05 12.15 -17.24
N CYS A 23 -2.08 12.08 -15.91
CA CYS A 23 -3.09 11.27 -15.21
C CYS A 23 -4.50 11.83 -15.45
N GLY A 24 -5.40 10.96 -15.89
CA GLY A 24 -6.82 11.27 -16.03
C GLY A 24 -7.61 10.92 -14.78
N ARG A 25 -8.93 10.79 -14.96
CA ARG A 25 -9.86 10.49 -13.86
C ARG A 25 -9.70 9.07 -13.32
N ASN A 26 -9.27 8.12 -14.15
CA ASN A 26 -9.17 6.70 -13.80
C ASN A 26 -7.98 6.42 -12.87
N GLU A 27 -6.82 7.01 -13.15
CA GLU A 27 -5.62 6.91 -12.32
C GLU A 27 -5.84 7.60 -10.96
N LEU A 28 -6.54 8.74 -10.96
CA LEU A 28 -6.90 9.44 -9.73
C LEU A 28 -7.88 8.61 -8.88
N LEU A 29 -8.86 7.95 -9.50
CA LEU A 29 -9.77 7.03 -8.82
C LEU A 29 -9.01 5.84 -8.21
N GLN A 30 -8.05 5.26 -8.92
CA GLN A 30 -7.19 4.21 -8.38
C GLN A 30 -6.36 4.70 -7.19
N ALA A 31 -5.75 5.88 -7.29
CA ALA A 31 -4.99 6.48 -6.20
C ALA A 31 -5.85 6.71 -4.94
N VAL A 32 -7.07 7.24 -5.11
CA VAL A 32 -8.03 7.42 -4.01
C VAL A 32 -8.48 6.08 -3.44
N GLY A 33 -8.67 5.06 -4.28
CA GLY A 33 -8.97 3.70 -3.86
C GLY A 33 -7.87 3.08 -3.00
N ILE A 34 -6.61 3.29 -3.37
CA ILE A 34 -5.44 2.86 -2.58
C ILE A 34 -5.43 3.58 -1.22
N ILE A 35 -5.64 4.89 -1.19
CA ILE A 35 -5.71 5.65 0.06
C ILE A 35 -6.87 5.15 0.94
N GLY A 36 -8.03 4.88 0.36
CA GLY A 36 -9.19 4.34 1.07
C GLY A 36 -8.98 2.93 1.61
N ALA A 37 -8.18 2.11 0.93
CA ALA A 37 -7.79 0.78 1.41
C ALA A 37 -6.78 0.85 2.56
N ILE A 38 -5.88 1.85 2.56
CA ILE A 38 -4.89 2.06 3.62
C ILE A 38 -5.55 2.63 4.89
N ILE A 39 -6.49 3.56 4.71
CA ILE A 39 -7.21 4.20 5.81
C ILE A 39 -8.49 3.42 6.10
N MET A 40 -8.39 2.39 6.94
CA MET A 40 -9.56 1.65 7.43
C MET A 40 -10.27 2.44 8.55
N PRO A 41 -11.48 2.99 8.31
CA PRO A 41 -12.12 3.90 9.26
C PRO A 41 -12.48 3.21 10.58
N HIS A 42 -12.79 1.92 10.56
CA HIS A 42 -13.11 1.18 11.79
C HIS A 42 -11.91 1.06 12.74
N ASN A 43 -10.68 0.99 12.22
CA ASN A 43 -9.48 0.96 13.07
C ASN A 43 -9.31 2.29 13.82
N ILE A 44 -9.66 3.42 13.20
CA ILE A 44 -9.63 4.72 13.86
C ILE A 44 -10.64 4.77 15.01
N TYR A 45 -11.86 4.29 14.81
CA TYR A 45 -12.90 4.27 15.84
C TYR A 45 -12.61 3.27 16.97
N LEU A 46 -12.15 2.07 16.65
CA LEU A 46 -11.82 1.05 17.63
C LEU A 46 -10.61 1.46 18.49
N HIS A 47 -9.56 1.99 17.86
CA HIS A 47 -8.38 2.47 18.58
C HIS A 47 -8.71 3.71 19.42
N SER A 48 -9.58 4.60 18.95
CA SER A 48 -10.08 5.75 19.75
C SER A 48 -10.92 5.30 20.95
N ALA A 49 -11.70 4.23 20.82
CA ALA A 49 -12.50 3.68 21.92
C ALA A 49 -11.64 2.95 22.97
N LEU A 50 -10.62 2.21 22.54
CA LEU A 50 -9.64 1.56 23.44
C LEU A 50 -8.82 2.59 24.23
N VAL A 51 -8.40 3.68 23.59
CA VAL A 51 -7.69 4.80 24.26
C VAL A 51 -8.58 5.48 25.30
N LYS A 52 -9.90 5.50 25.09
CA LYS A 52 -10.89 6.09 26.02
C LYS A 52 -11.32 5.13 27.15
N SER A 53 -11.12 3.82 27.02
CA SER A 53 -11.53 2.81 28.01
C SER A 53 -10.51 2.61 29.14
N ARG A 54 -9.25 3.00 28.94
CA ARG A 54 -8.23 2.95 30.00
C ARG A 54 -8.55 4.02 31.05
N GLN A 55 -8.59 3.63 32.32
CA GLN A 55 -8.84 4.54 33.45
C GLN A 55 -7.71 5.59 33.54
N VAL A 56 -7.92 6.74 32.90
CA VAL A 56 -7.06 7.92 33.08
C VAL A 56 -7.78 8.83 34.06
N ASN A 57 -7.08 9.26 35.12
CA ASN A 57 -7.61 10.18 36.11
C ASN A 57 -7.80 11.56 35.45
N ARG A 58 -9.01 11.85 34.96
CA ARG A 58 -9.33 13.07 34.20
C ARG A 58 -9.25 14.36 35.04
N SER A 59 -8.95 14.26 36.33
CA SER A 59 -8.80 15.41 37.24
C SER A 59 -7.44 16.12 37.10
N SER A 60 -6.44 15.52 36.45
CA SER A 60 -5.14 16.16 36.19
C SER A 60 -4.90 16.33 34.68
N ALA A 61 -4.88 17.58 34.21
CA ALA A 61 -4.61 17.90 32.80
C ALA A 61 -3.20 17.48 32.35
N ALA A 62 -2.23 17.38 33.28
CA ALA A 62 -0.86 16.96 32.98
C ALA A 62 -0.79 15.46 32.64
N GLU A 63 -1.48 14.61 33.40
CA GLU A 63 -1.49 13.15 33.18
C GLU A 63 -2.19 12.77 31.87
N VAL A 64 -3.26 13.49 31.50
CA VAL A 64 -3.96 13.30 30.22
C VAL A 64 -3.07 13.66 29.03
N LYS A 65 -2.28 14.74 29.15
CA LYS A 65 -1.36 15.19 28.09
C LYS A 65 -0.22 14.18 27.88
N GLU A 66 0.30 13.63 28.96
CA GLU A 66 1.36 12.62 28.90
C GLU A 66 0.85 11.30 28.31
N ALA A 67 -0.32 10.82 28.74
CA ALA A 67 -0.96 9.64 28.16
C ALA A 67 -1.18 9.80 26.65
N ASN A 68 -1.73 10.94 26.20
CA ASN A 68 -1.94 11.22 24.77
C ASN A 68 -0.63 11.23 23.97
N LYS A 69 0.48 11.70 24.55
CA LYS A 69 1.78 11.71 23.87
C LYS A 69 2.29 10.29 23.61
N TYR A 70 2.22 9.40 24.60
CA TYR A 70 2.61 8.00 24.41
C TYR A 70 1.72 7.29 23.40
N TYR A 71 0.41 7.53 23.45
CA TYR A 71 -0.50 6.97 22.45
C TYR A 71 -0.23 7.47 21.04
N LEU A 72 0.07 8.75 20.87
CA LEU A 72 0.42 9.30 19.56
C LEU A 72 1.65 8.59 19.01
N ILE A 73 2.69 8.40 19.83
CA ILE A 73 3.91 7.69 19.42
C ILE A 73 3.61 6.24 19.02
N GLU A 74 2.84 5.51 19.83
CA GLU A 74 2.46 4.12 19.55
C GLU A 74 1.68 4.01 18.22
N CYS A 75 0.69 4.89 18.02
CA CYS A 75 -0.08 4.95 16.79
C CYS A 75 0.79 5.34 15.59
N SER A 76 1.69 6.32 15.75
CA SER A 76 2.60 6.76 14.69
C SER A 76 3.53 5.65 14.23
N ILE A 77 4.07 4.84 15.15
CA ILE A 77 4.91 3.70 14.79
C ILE A 77 4.12 2.65 14.02
N ALA A 78 2.91 2.30 14.50
CA ALA A 78 2.05 1.33 13.81
C ALA A 78 1.68 1.79 12.39
N LEU A 79 1.30 3.06 12.23
CA LEU A 79 0.98 3.65 10.93
C LEU A 79 2.20 3.72 10.02
N PHE A 80 3.38 4.04 10.57
CA PHE A 80 4.62 4.10 9.80
C PHE A 80 5.02 2.72 9.24
N VAL A 81 4.92 1.67 10.05
CA VAL A 81 5.19 0.29 9.59
C VAL A 81 4.17 -0.13 8.53
N SER A 82 2.89 0.17 8.73
CA SER A 82 1.84 -0.09 7.74
C SER A 82 2.11 0.63 6.41
N LEU A 83 2.51 1.90 6.46
CA LEU A 83 2.88 2.68 5.28
C LEU A 83 4.03 2.02 4.51
N LEU A 84 5.09 1.60 5.20
CA LEU A 84 6.23 0.94 4.56
C LEU A 84 5.83 -0.34 3.82
N ILE A 85 5.00 -1.19 4.45
CA ILE A 85 4.50 -2.42 3.83
C ILE A 85 3.70 -2.09 2.57
N ASN A 86 2.78 -1.12 2.65
CA ASN A 86 1.96 -0.73 1.51
C ASN A 86 2.80 -0.16 0.36
N ILE A 87 3.82 0.66 0.65
CA ILE A 87 4.75 1.17 -0.37
C ILE A 87 5.50 0.01 -1.04
N PHE A 88 5.98 -0.97 -0.27
CA PHE A 88 6.69 -2.12 -0.83
C PHE A 88 5.82 -2.96 -1.75
N VAL A 89 4.57 -3.21 -1.37
CA VAL A 89 3.60 -3.92 -2.19
C VAL A 89 3.38 -3.16 -3.50
N ILE A 90 3.00 -1.88 -3.43
CA ILE A 90 2.72 -1.06 -4.61
C ILE A 90 3.95 -0.97 -5.54
N ALA A 91 5.14 -0.76 -4.98
CA ALA A 91 6.37 -0.69 -5.77
C ALA A 91 6.70 -2.01 -6.49
N VAL A 92 6.46 -3.16 -5.85
CA VAL A 92 6.69 -4.47 -6.47
C VAL A 92 5.68 -4.74 -7.58
N PHE A 93 4.40 -4.45 -7.35
CA PHE A 93 3.36 -4.61 -8.37
C PHE A 93 3.56 -3.66 -9.54
N GLY A 94 3.89 -2.39 -9.26
CA GLY A 94 4.25 -1.41 -10.29
C GLY A 94 5.43 -1.91 -11.13
N ALA A 95 6.55 -2.28 -10.51
CA ALA A 95 7.71 -2.74 -11.26
C ALA A 95 7.50 -4.06 -12.03
N ALA A 96 6.63 -4.95 -11.54
CA ALA A 96 6.36 -6.23 -12.20
C ALA A 96 5.34 -6.14 -13.35
N PHE A 97 4.31 -5.29 -13.22
CA PHE A 97 3.14 -5.30 -14.11
C PHE A 97 2.89 -3.99 -14.87
N TYR A 98 3.50 -2.88 -14.47
CA TYR A 98 3.25 -1.59 -15.11
C TYR A 98 3.76 -1.56 -16.56
N GLY A 99 2.86 -1.30 -17.51
CA GLY A 99 3.18 -1.20 -18.94
C GLY A 99 3.60 -2.52 -19.61
N LYS A 100 3.33 -3.68 -18.99
CA LYS A 100 3.62 -5.00 -19.57
C LYS A 100 2.40 -5.59 -20.28
N SER A 101 2.64 -6.37 -21.33
CA SER A 101 1.61 -7.21 -21.96
C SER A 101 1.50 -8.57 -21.26
N ASN A 102 0.39 -9.30 -21.43
CA ASN A 102 0.24 -10.64 -20.83
C ASN A 102 1.36 -11.58 -21.28
N MET A 103 1.81 -11.41 -22.52
CA MET A 103 2.91 -12.19 -23.10
C MET A 103 4.28 -11.87 -22.45
N ASP A 104 4.54 -10.62 -22.08
CA ASP A 104 5.77 -10.23 -21.38
C ASP A 104 5.84 -10.84 -19.97
N VAL A 105 4.70 -10.85 -19.26
CA VAL A 105 4.62 -11.45 -17.93
C VAL A 105 4.71 -12.96 -17.99
N TYR A 106 4.06 -13.60 -18.97
CA TYR A 106 4.21 -15.03 -19.21
C TYR A 106 5.68 -15.40 -19.43
N ASN A 107 6.40 -14.64 -20.25
CA ASN A 107 7.83 -14.88 -20.52
C ASN A 107 8.72 -14.64 -19.28
N MET A 108 8.41 -13.65 -18.44
CA MET A 108 9.10 -13.44 -17.16
C MET A 108 8.85 -14.59 -16.18
N CYS A 109 7.60 -15.04 -16.06
CA CYS A 109 7.23 -16.15 -15.19
C CYS A 109 7.81 -17.48 -15.68
N ALA A 110 7.91 -17.69 -17.00
CA ALA A 110 8.48 -18.89 -17.61
C ALA A 110 9.99 -18.99 -17.31
N LYS A 111 10.71 -17.88 -17.44
CA LYS A 111 12.14 -17.79 -17.07
C LYS A 111 12.39 -17.97 -15.57
N SER A 112 11.42 -17.60 -14.74
CA SER A 112 11.51 -17.73 -13.29
C SER A 112 11.07 -19.10 -12.76
N GLY A 113 10.60 -20.01 -13.63
CA GLY A 113 10.14 -21.36 -13.24
C GLY A 113 8.84 -21.37 -12.44
N SER A 114 7.93 -20.40 -12.68
CA SER A 114 6.68 -20.30 -11.92
C SER A 114 5.72 -21.46 -12.23
N PRO A 115 5.19 -22.17 -11.22
CA PRO A 115 4.23 -23.28 -11.41
C PRO A 115 2.84 -22.81 -11.85
N TYR A 116 2.59 -21.50 -11.93
CA TYR A 116 1.28 -20.93 -12.29
C TYR A 116 1.20 -20.48 -13.76
N LEU A 117 2.11 -20.97 -14.60
CA LEU A 117 2.23 -20.57 -16.00
C LEU A 117 0.96 -20.86 -16.83
N ASP A 118 0.27 -21.95 -16.52
CA ASP A 118 -0.90 -22.41 -17.26
C ASP A 118 -2.17 -21.59 -16.99
N LYS A 119 -2.15 -20.74 -15.95
CA LYS A 119 -3.27 -19.85 -15.61
C LYS A 119 -3.17 -18.48 -16.27
N LEU A 120 -2.05 -18.16 -16.94
CA LEU A 120 -1.84 -16.87 -17.58
C LEU A 120 -2.36 -16.89 -19.03
N PRO A 121 -3.23 -15.96 -19.44
CA PRO A 121 -3.65 -15.84 -20.83
C PRO A 121 -2.47 -15.43 -21.73
N LYS A 122 -2.34 -16.08 -22.89
CA LYS A 122 -1.25 -15.86 -23.86
C LYS A 122 -1.65 -14.86 -24.94
N ASP A 123 -2.13 -13.69 -24.52
CA ASP A 123 -2.65 -12.66 -25.42
C ASP A 123 -1.75 -11.42 -25.46
N ASN A 124 -1.78 -10.67 -26.56
CA ASN A 124 -1.03 -9.41 -26.72
C ASN A 124 -1.75 -8.19 -26.11
N HIS A 125 -2.89 -8.40 -25.44
CA HIS A 125 -3.59 -7.32 -24.75
C HIS A 125 -2.79 -6.85 -23.51
N THR A 126 -3.00 -5.58 -23.13
CA THR A 126 -2.51 -5.04 -21.86
C THR A 126 -3.03 -5.89 -20.71
N LEU A 127 -2.17 -6.17 -19.73
CA LEU A 127 -2.54 -6.95 -18.55
C LEU A 127 -3.65 -6.25 -17.76
N GLU A 128 -4.86 -6.80 -17.80
CA GLU A 128 -5.89 -6.50 -16.81
C GLU A 128 -5.78 -7.53 -15.69
N VAL A 129 -5.19 -7.10 -14.58
CA VAL A 129 -5.05 -7.94 -13.39
C VAL A 129 -6.38 -7.90 -12.62
N ASP A 130 -7.27 -8.83 -12.96
CA ASP A 130 -8.53 -9.02 -12.25
C ASP A 130 -8.34 -9.93 -11.04
N ILE A 131 -8.22 -9.33 -9.86
CA ILE A 131 -8.07 -10.01 -8.58
C ILE A 131 -9.33 -10.80 -8.14
N PHE A 132 -10.45 -10.70 -8.88
CA PHE A 132 -11.69 -11.44 -8.59
C PHE A 132 -11.85 -12.73 -9.42
N LYS A 133 -10.97 -13.01 -10.38
CA LYS A 133 -10.96 -14.25 -11.19
C LYS A 133 -10.08 -15.37 -10.61
N GLY A 134 -10.10 -15.53 -9.29
CA GLY A 134 -9.39 -16.58 -8.55
C GLY A 134 -10.17 -17.89 -8.48
#